data_AF-G2WY80-F1
#
_entry.id   AF-G2WY80-F1
#
_cell.length_a   1.000
_cell.length_b   1.000
_cell.length_c   1.000
_cell.angle_alpha   90.00
_cell.angle_beta   90.00
_cell.angle_gamma   90.00
#
_symmetry.space_group_name_H-M   'P 1'
#
loop_
_entity.id
_entity.type
_entity.pdbx_description
1 polymer ?
#
loop_
_entity_poly.entity_id
_entity_poly.type
_entity_poly.pdbx_seq_one_letter_code
_entity_poly.pdbx_strand_id
1 'polypeptide(L)'
;YNPTDFYSDLLAKHNNKTPSHRVAIAEDGERLLAAGATWDLIINHELFKRGLVDVGDVSERLKNHAKCDGQGPVFAERTILTAIEASVASGSDELL
;
A
#
# COMPACT_ATOMS: atom_id res chain seq x y z
N TYR A 1 22.47 15.43 -12.45
CA TYR A 1 21.99 14.17 -11.87
C TYR A 1 20.69 14.47 -11.15
N ASN A 2 19.55 14.05 -11.72
CA ASN A 2 18.26 14.13 -11.05
C ASN A 2 17.95 12.76 -10.41
N PRO A 3 17.45 12.70 -9.17
CA PRO A 3 17.17 11.42 -8.48
C PRO A 3 16.20 10.50 -9.23
N THR A 4 15.39 11.04 -10.14
CA THR A 4 14.44 10.29 -10.97
C THR A 4 15.06 9.66 -12.22
N ASP A 5 16.28 10.06 -12.60
CA ASP A 5 16.98 9.52 -13.78
C ASP A 5 17.19 7.99 -13.62
N PHE A 6 17.52 7.54 -12.41
CA PHE A 6 17.67 6.11 -12.08
C PHE A 6 16.41 5.30 -12.38
N TYR A 7 15.24 5.79 -11.97
CA TYR A 7 13.97 5.08 -12.19
C TYR A 7 13.56 5.08 -13.66
N SER A 8 13.93 6.12 -14.42
CA SER A 8 13.63 6.23 -15.84
C SER A 8 14.33 5.12 -16.63
N ASP A 9 15.62 4.91 -16.38
CA ASP A 9 16.41 3.84 -17.02
C ASP A 9 15.98 2.45 -16.56
N LEU A 10 15.71 2.29 -15.26
CA LEU A 10 15.30 1.01 -14.68
C LEU A 10 13.95 0.55 -15.23
N LEU A 11 12.97 1.46 -15.32
CA LEU A 11 11.61 1.13 -15.72
C LEU A 11 11.42 1.10 -17.24
N ALA A 12 12.40 1.57 -18.04
CA ALA A 12 12.31 1.60 -19.50
C ALA A 12 12.02 0.25 -20.15
N LYS A 13 12.44 -0.86 -19.50
CA LYS A 13 12.25 -2.24 -19.99
C LYS A 13 10.94 -2.88 -19.51
N HIS A 14 10.17 -2.21 -18.66
CA HIS A 14 8.95 -2.73 -18.09
C HIS A 14 7.70 -2.09 -18.71
N ASN A 15 6.63 -2.86 -18.84
CA ASN A 15 5.34 -2.34 -19.30
C ASN A 15 4.78 -1.29 -18.34
N ASN A 16 4.98 -1.49 -17.03
CA ASN A 16 4.66 -0.51 -16.02
C ASN A 16 5.86 0.43 -15.79
N LYS A 17 5.67 1.71 -16.12
CA LYS A 17 6.70 2.75 -16.02
C LYS A 17 6.54 3.62 -14.77
N THR A 18 5.55 3.36 -13.92
CA THR A 18 5.34 4.16 -12.72
C THR A 18 6.02 3.56 -11.50
N PRO A 19 6.74 4.38 -10.70
CA PRO A 19 7.38 3.91 -9.48
C PRO A 19 6.35 3.36 -8.49
N SER A 20 6.57 2.13 -8.02
CA SER A 20 5.67 1.44 -7.08
C SER A 20 5.77 1.99 -5.66
N HIS A 21 6.93 2.51 -5.23
CA HIS A 21 7.15 3.09 -3.89
C HIS A 21 6.79 4.58 -3.79
N ARG A 22 5.99 5.10 -4.73
CA ARG A 22 5.58 6.51 -4.73
C ARG A 22 4.64 6.80 -3.55
N VAL A 23 4.82 7.97 -2.96
CA VAL A 23 3.86 8.61 -2.05
C VAL A 23 3.46 9.94 -2.67
N ALA A 24 2.16 10.16 -2.83
CA ALA A 24 1.57 11.42 -3.25
C ALA A 24 0.77 12.04 -2.09
N ILE A 25 0.46 13.34 -2.20
CA ILE A 25 -0.37 14.07 -1.24
C ILE A 25 -1.64 14.51 -1.98
N ALA A 26 -2.80 14.13 -1.47
CA ALA A 26 -4.09 14.57 -2.00
C ALA A 26 -4.37 16.03 -1.66
N GLU A 27 -5.41 16.61 -2.26
CA GLU A 27 -5.79 18.03 -2.04
C GLU A 27 -6.13 18.34 -0.57
N ASP A 28 -6.66 17.35 0.16
CA ASP A 28 -6.98 17.43 1.58
C ASP A 28 -5.78 17.17 2.51
N GLY A 29 -4.58 16.93 1.95
CA GLY A 29 -3.36 16.62 2.68
C GLY A 29 -3.19 15.13 3.01
N GLU A 30 -4.10 14.25 2.60
CA GLU A 30 -3.98 12.81 2.82
C GLU A 30 -2.81 12.20 2.02
N ARG A 31 -2.03 11.31 2.66
CA ARG A 31 -1.00 10.53 1.99
C ARG A 31 -1.63 9.41 1.17
N LEU A 32 -1.30 9.37 -0.11
CA LEU A 32 -1.70 8.35 -1.07
C LEU A 32 -0.49 7.51 -1.44
N LEU A 33 -0.54 6.21 -1.13
CA LEU A 33 0.56 5.29 -1.29
C LEU A 33 0.31 4.40 -2.52
N ALA A 34 1.29 4.34 -3.42
CA ALA A 34 1.30 3.35 -4.49
C ALA A 34 1.65 1.95 -3.95
N ALA A 35 1.44 0.90 -4.75
CA ALA A 35 1.48 -0.49 -4.30
C ALA A 35 2.73 -0.89 -3.48
N GLY A 36 3.92 -0.43 -3.87
CA GLY A 36 5.17 -0.69 -3.14
C GLY A 36 5.24 0.05 -1.80
N ALA A 37 4.80 1.31 -1.76
CA ALA A 37 4.73 2.06 -0.50
C ALA A 37 3.66 1.48 0.44
N THR A 38 2.54 0.98 -0.10
CA THR A 38 1.52 0.25 0.66
C THR A 38 2.11 -1.02 1.28
N TRP A 39 2.86 -1.80 0.51
CA TRP A 39 3.56 -2.98 1.01
C TRP A 39 4.55 -2.63 2.14
N ASP A 40 5.36 -1.59 1.95
CA ASP A 40 6.30 -1.11 2.98
C ASP A 40 5.57 -0.74 4.27
N LEU A 41 4.43 -0.07 4.18
CA LEU A 41 3.63 0.31 5.36
C LEU A 41 3.10 -0.95 6.09
N ILE A 42 2.63 -1.95 5.36
CA ILE A 42 2.14 -3.22 5.93
C ILE A 42 3.26 -3.93 6.70
N ILE A 43 4.42 -4.16 6.06
CA ILE A 43 5.49 -4.97 6.69
C ILE A 43 6.19 -4.24 7.85
N ASN A 44 6.17 -2.91 7.86
CA ASN A 44 6.74 -2.12 8.95
C ASN A 44 5.76 -1.90 10.11
N HIS A 45 4.49 -2.30 9.98
CA HIS A 45 3.50 -2.18 11.04
C HIS A 45 3.75 -3.19 12.18
N GLU A 46 3.54 -2.77 13.43
CA GLU A 46 3.83 -3.61 14.61
C GLU A 46 3.01 -4.90 14.66
N LEU A 47 1.75 -4.87 14.22
CA LEU A 47 0.91 -6.08 14.15
C LEU A 47 1.47 -7.10 13.15
N PHE A 48 2.05 -6.65 12.03
CA PHE A 48 2.66 -7.55 11.05
C PHE A 48 3.93 -8.18 11.63
N LYS A 49 4.79 -7.38 12.27
CA LYS A 49 6.01 -7.87 12.94
C LYS A 49 5.71 -8.90 14.03
N ARG A 50 4.53 -8.81 14.65
CA ARG A 50 4.03 -9.78 15.64
C ARG A 50 3.38 -11.02 15.02
N GLY A 51 3.28 -11.10 13.68
CA GLY A 51 2.67 -12.21 12.96
C GLY A 51 1.15 -12.26 13.03
N LEU A 52 0.49 -11.13 13.33
CA LEU A 52 -0.97 -11.09 13.56
C LEU A 52 -1.78 -10.69 12.31
N VAL A 53 -1.12 -10.16 11.28
CA VAL A 53 -1.79 -9.57 10.11
C VAL A 53 -2.03 -10.64 9.04
N ASP A 54 -3.28 -10.81 8.64
CA ASP A 54 -3.64 -11.56 7.43
C ASP A 54 -3.49 -10.66 6.20
N VAL A 55 -2.41 -10.83 5.45
CA VAL A 55 -2.10 -10.06 4.24
C VAL A 55 -3.14 -10.30 3.13
N GLY A 56 -3.73 -11.50 3.08
CA GLY A 56 -4.79 -11.83 2.13
C GLY A 56 -6.04 -11.01 2.39
N ASP A 57 -6.48 -10.95 3.65
CA ASP A 57 -7.62 -10.13 4.08
C ASP A 57 -7.36 -8.64 3.89
N VAL A 58 -6.16 -8.14 4.24
CA VAL A 58 -5.75 -6.75 3.95
C VAL A 58 -5.87 -6.46 2.45
N SER A 59 -5.38 -7.36 1.60
CA SER A 59 -5.45 -7.19 0.15
C SER A 59 -6.90 -7.13 -0.35
N GLU A 60 -7.78 -8.00 0.16
CA GLU A 60 -9.19 -8.00 -0.21
C GLU A 60 -9.90 -6.70 0.18
N ARG A 61 -9.65 -6.20 1.39
CA ARG A 61 -10.19 -4.91 1.86
C ARG A 61 -9.72 -3.73 1.01
N LEU A 62 -8.46 -3.75 0.57
CA LEU A 62 -7.89 -2.67 -0.23
C LEU A 62 -8.41 -2.63 -1.66
N LYS A 63 -8.80 -3.77 -2.27
CA LYS A 63 -9.27 -3.83 -3.67
C LYS A 63 -10.34 -2.79 -3.99
N ASN A 64 -11.30 -2.60 -3.09
CA ASN A 64 -12.44 -1.69 -3.28
C ASN A 64 -12.11 -0.22 -2.96
N HIS A 65 -10.90 0.07 -2.49
CA HIS A 65 -10.48 1.41 -2.06
C HIS A 65 -9.36 1.99 -2.93
N ALA A 66 -8.98 1.32 -4.02
CA ALA A 66 -8.01 1.82 -4.97
C ALA A 66 -8.52 3.11 -5.64
N LYS A 67 -7.73 4.18 -5.54
CA LYS A 67 -7.91 5.43 -6.30
C LYS A 67 -6.94 5.44 -7.49
N CYS A 68 -7.31 6.09 -8.59
CA CYS A 68 -6.41 6.28 -9.73
C CYS A 68 -5.85 7.71 -9.71
N ASP A 69 -4.53 7.86 -9.60
CA ASP A 69 -3.84 9.17 -9.61
C ASP A 69 -3.24 9.52 -10.99
N GLY A 70 -3.64 8.79 -12.05
CA GLY A 70 -3.06 8.89 -13.39
C GLY A 70 -1.70 8.17 -13.53
N GLN A 71 -1.15 7.64 -12.45
CA GLN A 71 0.12 6.91 -12.40
C GLN A 71 -0.03 5.50 -11.80
N GLY A 72 -1.26 4.99 -11.73
CA GLY A 72 -1.60 3.66 -11.22
C GLY A 72 -2.53 3.72 -10.01
N PRO A 73 -2.78 2.57 -9.36
CA PRO A 73 -3.58 2.52 -8.13
C PRO A 73 -2.79 3.11 -6.97
N VAL A 74 -3.46 3.95 -6.20
CA VAL A 74 -2.98 4.47 -4.91
C VAL A 74 -4.04 4.26 -3.84
N PHE A 75 -3.59 4.15 -2.60
CA PHE A 75 -4.43 3.88 -1.44
C PHE A 75 -4.18 4.94 -0.38
N ALA A 76 -5.25 5.42 0.24
CA ALA A 76 -5.17 6.30 1.40
C ALA A 76 -4.45 5.60 2.55
N GLU A 77 -3.48 6.26 3.17
CA GLU A 77 -2.74 5.72 4.32
C GLU A 77 -3.69 5.27 5.43
N ARG A 78 -4.72 6.08 5.73
CA ARG A 78 -5.75 5.74 6.71
C ARG A 78 -6.46 4.44 6.39
N THR A 79 -6.84 4.24 5.13
CA THR A 79 -7.50 3.01 4.70
C THR A 79 -6.60 1.79 4.84
N ILE A 80 -5.29 1.93 4.56
CA ILE A 80 -4.32 0.84 4.76
C ILE A 80 -4.22 0.48 6.24
N LEU A 81 -4.10 1.47 7.13
CA LEU A 81 -4.05 1.24 8.58
C LEU A 81 -5.31 0.55 9.10
N THR A 82 -6.49 1.03 8.71
CA THR A 82 -7.76 0.40 9.08
C THR A 82 -7.87 -1.04 8.56
N ALA A 83 -7.40 -1.31 7.34
CA ALA A 83 -7.40 -2.67 6.80
C ALA A 83 -6.47 -3.60 7.60
N ILE A 84 -5.30 -3.13 8.01
CA ILE A 84 -4.36 -3.89 8.85
C ILE A 84 -5.03 -4.23 10.19
N GLU A 85 -5.61 -3.25 10.88
CA GLU A 85 -6.26 -3.45 12.18
C GLU A 85 -7.47 -4.41 12.08
N ALA A 86 -8.29 -4.24 11.05
CA ALA A 86 -9.46 -5.08 10.82
C ALA A 86 -9.10 -6.54 10.50
N SER A 87 -7.95 -6.77 9.82
CA SER A 87 -7.49 -8.13 9.53
C SER A 87 -7.14 -8.93 10.78
N VAL A 88 -6.65 -8.27 11.84
CA VAL A 88 -6.35 -8.91 13.11
C VAL A 88 -7.62 -9.29 13.86
N ALA A 89 -8.62 -8.40 13.87
CA ALA A 89 -9.89 -8.63 14.54
C ALA A 89 -10.68 -9.81 13.94
N SER A 90 -10.55 -10.04 12.64
CA SER A 90 -11.21 -11.15 11.95
C SER A 90 -10.57 -12.51 12.25
N GLY A 91 -9.27 -12.55 12.57
CA GLY A 91 -8.55 -13.80 12.89
C GLY A 91 -8.67 -14.24 14.35
N SER A 92 -9.15 -13.36 15.25
CA SER A 92 -9.34 -13.71 16.67
C SER A 92 -10.65 -14.43 16.98
N ASP A 93 -11.57 -14.52 16.03
CA ASP A 93 -12.95 -15.00 16.24
C ASP A 93 -13.17 -16.50 15.90
N GLU A 94 -12.09 -17.25 15.65
CA GLU A 94 -12.11 -18.72 15.47
C GLU A 94 -11.68 -19.48 16.75
N LEU A 95 -12.29 -19.15 17.90
CA LEU A 95 -12.24 -20.00 19.11
C LEU A 95 -13.62 -20.60 19.38
N LEU A 96 -13.89 -21.75 18.75
CA LEU A 96 -14.95 -22.70 19.14
C LEU A 96 -14.32 -24.02 19.62
#